data_AF-A0A1H0I6Q6-F1
#
_entry.id   AF-A0A1H0I6Q6-F1
#
_cell.length_a   1.000
_cell.length_b   1.000
_cell.length_c   1.000
_cell.angle_alpha   90.00
_cell.angle_beta   90.00
_cell.angle_gamma   90.00
#
_symmetry.space_group_name_H-M   'P 1'
#
loop_
_entity.id
_entity.type
_entity.pdbx_description
1 polymer ?
#
loop_
_entity_poly.entity_id
_entity_poly.type
_entity_poly.pdbx_seq_one_letter_code
_entity_poly.pdbx_strand_id
1 'polypeptide(L)'
;MAAPSMGGVSLPRGNGQTVRLPRGASLTDLAERINAQPAALVTALFHLGEMVTATQSVNDETLQLLGAEIDWVIQVVSPEDEDRELLETFDLTFGDEEGDEDDWDSRPPVVTVMGHVDHGKTKLLDALRHTNVVAKEAGGITQHIGAYQIVTELDGVERPITFIDTPGHESFTAMRARGAKVTDIVVLVVAADDGVMPQTVEALNHAQAAQVPIVVAVNKVDKEGANPAKIRQQLTEYGLVAEEYGGETMFVDVSATTRQGLEELEAAVLLTADASLDLRANTEQDPQGVVIEGKLDKGRGPVATVLVQRGTLRQGDSIVAGDAYGRVRSLLDEHGNKLKEALPARPVQVVGLTSVPRAGDTFLVVEEDRTARQIADRRQARIRNAQNASARKRISLEDLDAALKESRELNLIIKGDNSGTVEALEEALMKIEVSDDLSLRVIHRGVGGITKSDIDLALADDVIVLGFNVRAEGQATELANREGVDVRYYSVIYQAIEEIEAALKGMLKPEYEEVQLGRAEVREVFRVPKIGNVAGSLVRSGTIVRNSKARLIRDGAVVADNLSVDSLRRFKDDATEVREGYECGIGLGSFNDIKPEDVIETFELREKPRP
;
A
#
# COMPACT_ATOMS: atom_id res chain seq x y z
N MET A 1 25.81 -9.59 -41.89
CA MET A 1 26.41 -10.10 -40.63
C MET A 1 25.58 -11.28 -40.18
N ALA A 2 26.21 -12.41 -39.83
CA ALA A 2 25.49 -13.61 -39.43
C ALA A 2 24.80 -13.42 -38.07
N ALA A 3 23.56 -13.88 -37.95
CA ALA A 3 22.81 -13.87 -36.69
C ALA A 3 23.58 -14.67 -35.62
N PRO A 4 23.63 -14.21 -34.36
CA PRO A 4 24.25 -14.96 -33.29
C PRO A 4 23.44 -16.24 -33.08
N SER A 5 24.14 -17.38 -33.06
CA SER A 5 23.55 -18.68 -32.75
C SER A 5 23.68 -18.92 -31.25
N MET A 6 22.62 -18.65 -30.50
CA MET A 6 22.53 -19.02 -29.08
C MET A 6 21.79 -20.35 -28.97
N GLY A 7 22.51 -21.38 -28.53
CA GLY A 7 22.06 -22.78 -28.46
C GLY A 7 21.28 -23.29 -29.68
N GLY A 8 21.73 -22.90 -30.88
CA GLY A 8 21.20 -23.42 -32.15
C GLY A 8 20.06 -22.61 -32.78
N VAL A 9 19.66 -21.48 -32.21
CA VAL A 9 18.55 -20.66 -32.75
C VAL A 9 19.04 -19.29 -33.26
N SER A 10 18.55 -18.89 -34.43
CA SER A 10 18.90 -17.64 -35.10
C SER A 10 17.85 -16.56 -34.81
N LEU A 11 18.24 -15.50 -34.12
CA LEU A 11 17.39 -14.34 -33.83
C LEU A 11 17.82 -13.12 -34.67
N PRO A 12 16.87 -12.27 -35.12
CA PRO A 12 17.20 -11.05 -35.84
C PRO A 12 17.91 -10.06 -34.91
N ARG A 13 19.11 -9.62 -35.28
CA ARG A 13 19.84 -8.58 -34.55
C ARG A 13 19.19 -7.21 -34.74
N GLY A 14 19.05 -6.47 -33.64
CA GLY A 14 18.54 -5.11 -33.67
C GLY A 14 19.55 -4.08 -34.17
N ASN A 15 20.86 -4.36 -34.08
CA ASN A 15 21.93 -3.39 -34.39
C ASN A 15 21.74 -2.05 -33.63
N GLY A 16 21.25 -2.12 -32.39
CA GLY A 16 20.94 -0.94 -31.57
C GLY A 16 19.60 -0.27 -31.89
N GLN A 17 18.74 -0.88 -32.70
CA GLN A 17 17.37 -0.39 -32.92
C GLN A 17 16.54 -0.49 -31.63
N THR A 18 15.69 0.50 -31.43
CA THR A 18 14.79 0.56 -30.27
C THR A 18 13.45 -0.07 -30.61
N VAL A 19 12.97 -0.94 -29.70
CA VAL A 19 11.61 -1.47 -29.73
C VAL A 19 10.90 -1.03 -28.46
N ARG A 20 9.74 -0.37 -28.64
CA ARG A 20 8.86 -0.01 -27.53
C ARG A 20 8.05 -1.24 -27.15
N LEU A 21 7.81 -1.50 -25.87
CA LEU A 21 6.91 -2.57 -25.40
C LEU A 21 6.11 -2.10 -24.19
N PRO A 22 4.86 -2.57 -24.03
CA PRO A 22 4.08 -2.26 -22.84
C PRO A 22 4.59 -3.06 -21.62
N ARG A 23 4.28 -2.59 -20.42
CA ARG A 23 4.58 -3.33 -19.18
C ARG A 23 3.87 -4.69 -19.15
N GLY A 24 4.60 -5.71 -18.72
CA GLY A 24 4.09 -7.09 -18.66
C GLY A 24 3.88 -7.74 -20.03
N ALA A 25 4.52 -7.22 -21.07
CA ALA A 25 4.56 -7.84 -22.39
C ALA A 25 5.07 -9.29 -22.33
N SER A 26 4.54 -10.12 -23.22
CA SER A 26 4.98 -11.50 -23.42
C SER A 26 6.09 -11.58 -24.46
N LEU A 27 6.73 -12.75 -24.56
CA LEU A 27 7.70 -13.01 -25.62
C LEU A 27 7.06 -13.05 -27.01
N THR A 28 5.75 -13.33 -27.07
CA THR A 28 4.98 -13.25 -28.32
C THR A 28 4.87 -11.80 -28.79
N ASP A 29 4.59 -10.87 -27.87
CA ASP A 29 4.51 -9.43 -28.20
C ASP A 29 5.85 -8.87 -28.68
N LEU A 30 6.95 -9.29 -28.03
CA LEU A 30 8.30 -8.93 -28.48
C LEU A 30 8.59 -9.53 -29.86
N ALA A 31 8.30 -10.82 -30.06
CA ALA A 31 8.52 -11.54 -31.32
C ALA A 31 7.80 -10.87 -32.50
N GLU A 32 6.57 -10.42 -32.31
CA GLU A 32 5.81 -9.71 -33.34
C GLU A 32 6.46 -8.37 -33.73
N ARG A 33 6.95 -7.60 -32.75
CA ARG A 33 7.58 -6.29 -33.03
C ARG A 33 8.94 -6.40 -33.71
N ILE A 34 9.72 -7.42 -33.40
CA ILE A 34 11.06 -7.64 -34.00
C ILE A 34 11.05 -8.64 -35.16
N ASN A 35 9.86 -9.14 -35.53
CA ASN A 35 9.65 -10.16 -36.57
C ASN A 35 10.50 -11.43 -36.33
N ALA A 36 10.45 -11.97 -35.11
CA ALA A 36 11.12 -13.21 -34.70
C ALA A 36 10.11 -14.33 -34.40
N GLN A 37 10.60 -15.56 -34.18
CA GLN A 37 9.76 -16.65 -33.71
C GLN A 37 9.70 -16.67 -32.17
N PRO A 38 8.52 -16.75 -31.54
CA PRO A 38 8.42 -16.79 -30.07
C PRO A 38 9.20 -17.95 -29.44
N ALA A 39 9.22 -19.12 -30.10
CA ALA A 39 9.98 -20.28 -29.65
C ALA A 39 11.49 -19.99 -29.55
N ALA A 40 12.03 -19.16 -30.45
CA ALA A 40 13.43 -18.78 -30.43
C ALA A 40 13.79 -17.89 -29.23
N LEU A 41 12.89 -16.98 -28.87
CA LEU A 41 13.05 -16.11 -27.70
C LEU A 41 12.95 -16.91 -26.39
N VAL A 42 12.05 -17.90 -26.33
CA VAL A 42 11.97 -18.85 -25.21
C VAL A 42 13.29 -19.60 -25.03
N THR A 43 13.88 -20.12 -26.12
CA THR A 43 15.17 -20.82 -26.05
C THR A 43 16.32 -19.90 -25.65
N ALA A 44 16.31 -18.64 -26.11
CA ALA A 44 17.32 -17.67 -25.70
C ALA A 44 17.24 -17.35 -24.20
N LEU A 45 16.03 -17.11 -23.67
CA LEU A 45 15.83 -16.89 -22.24
C LEU A 45 16.18 -18.11 -21.39
N PHE A 46 15.90 -19.31 -21.90
CA PHE A 46 16.29 -20.54 -21.21
C PHE A 46 17.81 -20.63 -21.02
N HIS A 47 18.60 -20.24 -22.02
CA HIS A 47 20.07 -20.18 -21.87
C HIS A 47 20.54 -19.07 -20.94
N LEU A 48 19.76 -18.01 -20.77
CA LEU A 48 19.99 -16.95 -19.78
C LEU A 48 19.54 -17.36 -18.36
N GLY A 49 19.03 -18.59 -18.18
CA GLY A 49 18.60 -19.12 -16.89
C GLY A 49 17.16 -18.80 -16.50
N GLU A 50 16.39 -18.20 -17.40
CA GLU A 50 15.00 -17.78 -17.16
C GLU A 50 14.01 -18.75 -17.84
N MET A 51 13.12 -19.36 -17.05
CA MET A 51 12.11 -20.31 -17.57
C MET A 51 10.77 -19.61 -17.82
N VAL A 52 10.53 -19.24 -19.08
CA VAL A 52 9.34 -18.50 -19.51
C VAL A 52 8.71 -19.13 -20.75
N THR A 53 7.38 -19.27 -20.76
CA THR A 53 6.64 -19.69 -21.96
C THR A 53 6.29 -18.49 -22.84
N ALA A 54 6.06 -18.71 -24.14
CA ALA A 54 5.86 -17.62 -25.11
C ALA A 54 4.74 -16.61 -24.77
N THR A 55 3.65 -17.06 -24.14
CA THR A 55 2.45 -16.25 -23.83
C THR A 55 2.42 -15.70 -22.41
N GLN A 56 3.42 -16.02 -21.59
CA GLN A 56 3.48 -15.52 -20.22
C GLN A 56 4.00 -14.09 -20.21
N SER A 57 3.43 -13.26 -19.34
CA SER A 57 3.94 -11.91 -19.03
C SER A 57 5.32 -11.99 -18.40
N VAL A 58 6.19 -11.10 -18.85
CA VAL A 58 7.60 -11.03 -18.46
C VAL A 58 7.87 -9.69 -17.80
N ASN A 59 8.75 -9.67 -16.79
CA ASN A 59 9.16 -8.42 -16.14
C ASN A 59 10.09 -7.59 -17.04
N ASP A 60 10.14 -6.29 -16.77
CA ASP A 60 10.86 -5.31 -17.58
C ASP A 60 12.36 -5.63 -17.67
N GLU A 61 12.97 -6.06 -16.57
CA GLU A 61 14.39 -6.42 -16.51
C GLU A 61 14.75 -7.61 -17.39
N THR A 62 13.91 -8.65 -17.42
CA THR A 62 14.17 -9.86 -18.22
C THR A 62 13.97 -9.58 -19.71
N LEU A 63 13.01 -8.72 -20.07
CA LEU A 63 12.89 -8.22 -21.44
C LEU A 63 14.14 -7.43 -21.82
N GLN A 64 14.58 -6.47 -21.00
CA GLN A 64 15.79 -5.68 -21.26
C GLN A 64 17.05 -6.56 -21.38
N LEU A 65 17.20 -7.58 -20.53
CA LEU A 65 18.30 -8.55 -20.59
C LEU A 65 18.30 -9.31 -21.92
N LEU A 66 17.13 -9.84 -22.31
CA LEU A 66 16.97 -10.52 -23.60
C LEU A 66 17.29 -9.57 -24.75
N GLY A 67 16.80 -8.33 -24.69
CA GLY A 67 17.04 -7.26 -25.67
C GLY A 67 18.52 -6.97 -25.87
N ALA A 68 19.26 -6.76 -24.78
CA ALA A 68 20.69 -6.51 -24.81
C ALA A 68 21.45 -7.66 -25.49
N GLU A 69 21.01 -8.90 -25.27
CA GLU A 69 21.62 -10.09 -25.86
C GLU A 69 21.36 -10.22 -27.38
N ILE A 70 20.19 -9.80 -27.85
CA ILE A 70 19.84 -9.76 -29.29
C ILE A 70 20.17 -8.42 -29.96
N ASP A 71 20.89 -7.53 -29.27
CA ASP A 71 21.30 -6.20 -29.73
C ASP A 71 20.11 -5.29 -30.10
N TRP A 72 19.01 -5.41 -29.36
CA TRP A 72 17.83 -4.54 -29.39
C TRP A 72 17.73 -3.71 -28.11
N VAL A 73 17.42 -2.43 -28.24
CA VAL A 73 17.13 -1.57 -27.08
C VAL A 73 15.64 -1.69 -26.76
N ILE A 74 15.29 -2.44 -25.73
CA ILE A 74 13.89 -2.54 -25.29
C ILE A 74 13.56 -1.36 -24.39
N GLN A 75 12.67 -0.50 -24.89
CA GLN A 75 12.13 0.62 -24.13
C GLN A 75 10.75 0.24 -23.63
N VAL A 76 10.63 0.00 -22.32
CA VAL A 76 9.34 -0.19 -21.69
C VAL A 76 8.64 1.15 -21.60
N VAL A 77 7.43 1.23 -22.15
CA VAL A 77 6.66 2.46 -22.24
C VAL A 77 6.02 2.78 -20.88
N SER A 78 5.87 4.08 -20.56
CA SER A 78 5.18 4.47 -19.34
C SER A 78 3.68 4.16 -19.46
N PRO A 79 2.95 3.92 -18.35
CA PRO A 79 1.51 3.71 -18.39
C PRO A 79 0.74 4.85 -19.09
N GLU A 80 1.22 6.10 -18.93
CA GLU A 80 0.63 7.30 -19.53
C GLU A 80 0.81 7.31 -21.05
N ASP A 81 2.01 6.99 -21.54
CA ASP A 81 2.29 6.90 -22.98
C ASP A 81 1.51 5.75 -23.63
N GLU A 82 1.38 4.60 -22.94
CA GLU A 82 0.58 3.47 -23.42
C GLU A 82 -0.91 3.80 -23.51
N ASP A 83 -1.44 4.56 -22.56
CA ASP A 83 -2.83 5.01 -22.57
C ASP A 83 -3.07 6.02 -23.69
N ARG A 84 -2.14 6.95 -23.91
CA ARG A 84 -2.19 7.87 -25.06
C ARG A 84 -2.20 7.11 -26.39
N GLU A 85 -1.28 6.18 -26.60
CA GLU A 85 -1.24 5.34 -27.82
C GLU A 85 -2.56 4.54 -27.99
N LEU A 86 -3.22 4.13 -26.90
CA LEU A 86 -4.50 3.45 -26.96
C LEU A 86 -5.62 4.38 -27.42
N LEU A 87 -5.71 5.57 -26.82
CA LEU A 87 -6.74 6.55 -27.14
C LEU A 87 -6.62 7.02 -28.58
N GLU A 88 -5.39 7.22 -29.08
CA GLU A 88 -5.13 7.55 -30.49
C GLU A 88 -5.68 6.49 -31.46
N THR A 89 -5.74 5.20 -31.09
CA THR A 89 -6.37 4.17 -31.96
C THR A 89 -7.89 4.33 -32.12
N PHE A 90 -8.51 5.19 -31.32
CA PHE A 90 -9.92 5.51 -31.34
C PHE A 90 -10.18 6.98 -31.69
N ASP A 91 -9.17 7.71 -32.19
CA ASP A 91 -9.24 9.14 -32.48
C ASP A 91 -9.61 9.98 -31.24
N LEU A 92 -9.20 9.52 -30.05
CA LEU A 92 -9.42 10.20 -28.76
C LEU A 92 -8.12 10.75 -28.23
N THR A 93 -8.18 11.91 -27.58
CA THR A 93 -7.07 12.53 -26.87
C THR A 93 -7.47 12.81 -25.42
N PHE A 94 -6.50 12.90 -24.52
CA PHE A 94 -6.75 13.27 -23.11
C PHE A 94 -5.86 14.46 -22.75
N GLY A 95 -6.46 15.55 -22.30
CA GLY A 95 -5.73 16.75 -21.89
C GLY A 95 -5.27 17.67 -23.03
N ASP A 96 -5.54 17.33 -24.29
CA ASP A 96 -5.35 18.27 -25.40
C ASP A 96 -6.38 19.40 -25.32
N GLU A 97 -5.98 20.57 -25.78
CA GLU A 97 -6.80 21.77 -25.79
C GLU A 97 -7.52 21.86 -27.13
N GLU A 98 -8.85 21.65 -27.10
CA GLU A 98 -9.70 21.83 -28.27
C GLU A 98 -10.36 23.22 -28.25
N GLY A 99 -10.44 23.85 -29.43
CA GLY A 99 -11.03 25.18 -29.60
C GLY A 99 -10.01 26.32 -29.60
N ASP A 100 -10.50 27.52 -29.91
CA ASP A 100 -9.72 28.76 -29.84
C ASP A 100 -9.75 29.33 -28.40
N GLU A 101 -8.86 30.27 -28.06
CA GLU A 101 -8.84 30.90 -26.72
C GLU A 101 -10.17 31.57 -26.33
N ASP A 102 -11.02 31.88 -27.31
CA ASP A 102 -12.36 32.47 -27.12
C ASP A 102 -13.41 31.45 -26.61
N ASP A 103 -13.16 30.14 -26.75
CA ASP A 103 -14.06 29.06 -26.31
C ASP A 103 -13.89 28.74 -24.81
N TRP A 104 -13.03 29.48 -24.11
CA TRP A 104 -12.57 29.18 -22.75
C TRP A 104 -13.26 30.08 -21.73
N ASP A 105 -14.19 29.48 -20.97
CA ASP A 105 -14.91 30.16 -19.90
C ASP A 105 -14.18 30.08 -18.55
N SER A 106 -14.41 31.07 -17.69
CA SER A 106 -13.93 31.02 -16.30
C SER A 106 -14.58 29.86 -15.55
N ARG A 107 -13.76 29.09 -14.82
CA ARG A 107 -14.24 27.95 -14.03
C ARG A 107 -13.98 28.13 -12.52
N PRO A 108 -14.78 27.47 -11.65
CA PRO A 108 -14.53 27.43 -10.22
C PRO A 108 -13.14 26.86 -9.88
N PRO A 109 -12.43 27.38 -8.85
CA PRO A 109 -11.25 26.72 -8.31
C PRO A 109 -11.60 25.43 -7.57
N VAL A 110 -10.75 24.43 -7.74
CA VAL A 110 -10.80 23.17 -7.01
C VAL A 110 -9.74 23.18 -5.92
N VAL A 111 -10.17 23.00 -4.67
CA VAL A 111 -9.38 23.26 -3.47
C VAL A 111 -9.29 22.00 -2.62
N THR A 112 -8.09 21.48 -2.37
CA THR A 112 -7.91 20.39 -1.40
C THR A 112 -7.52 20.95 -0.06
N VAL A 113 -8.10 20.39 1.01
CA VAL A 113 -7.72 20.74 2.37
C VAL A 113 -6.82 19.66 2.95
N MET A 114 -5.62 20.06 3.37
CA MET A 114 -4.58 19.18 3.91
C MET A 114 -4.10 19.64 5.29
N GLY A 115 -3.37 18.76 6.00
CA GLY A 115 -2.86 19.03 7.34
C GLY A 115 -2.81 17.77 8.20
N HIS A 116 -2.31 17.91 9.43
CA HIS A 116 -2.21 16.81 10.40
C HIS A 116 -3.58 16.31 10.87
N VAL A 117 -3.61 15.11 11.45
CA VAL A 117 -4.75 14.60 12.23
C VAL A 117 -5.08 15.58 13.36
N ASP A 118 -6.37 15.72 13.70
CA ASP A 118 -6.87 16.61 14.76
C ASP A 118 -6.59 18.13 14.62
N HIS A 119 -6.03 18.58 13.49
CA HIS A 119 -5.97 20.01 13.17
C HIS A 119 -7.33 20.62 12.76
N GLY A 120 -8.38 19.80 12.72
CA GLY A 120 -9.76 20.25 12.50
C GLY A 120 -10.13 20.48 11.03
N LYS A 121 -9.48 19.81 10.08
CA LYS A 121 -9.81 19.85 8.64
C LYS A 121 -11.30 19.59 8.37
N THR A 122 -11.79 18.42 8.77
CA THR A 122 -13.19 18.02 8.56
C THR A 122 -14.15 18.97 9.25
N LYS A 123 -13.80 19.45 10.45
CA LYS A 123 -14.62 20.42 11.18
C LYS A 123 -14.67 21.78 10.48
N LEU A 124 -13.55 22.24 9.90
CA LEU A 124 -13.48 23.45 9.09
C LEU A 124 -14.38 23.31 7.86
N LEU A 125 -14.30 22.17 7.16
CA LEU A 125 -15.13 21.90 6.00
C LEU A 125 -16.61 21.76 6.35
N ASP A 126 -16.93 21.19 7.50
CA ASP A 126 -18.30 21.15 8.03
C ASP A 126 -18.84 22.56 8.32
N ALA A 127 -18.00 23.42 8.88
CA ALA A 127 -18.36 24.80 9.17
C ALA A 127 -18.66 25.59 7.88
N LEU A 128 -17.82 25.43 6.85
CA LEU A 128 -17.99 26.01 5.51
C LEU A 128 -19.24 25.44 4.81
N ARG A 129 -19.52 24.14 4.95
CA ARG A 129 -20.71 23.49 4.36
C ARG A 129 -22.02 23.78 5.09
N HIS A 130 -21.96 24.36 6.28
CA HIS A 130 -23.07 24.39 7.23
C HIS A 130 -23.63 22.98 7.56
N THR A 131 -22.77 21.96 7.54
CA THR A 131 -23.11 20.55 7.86
C THR A 131 -22.42 20.08 9.15
N ASN A 132 -22.70 18.84 9.56
CA ASN A 132 -22.02 18.17 10.69
C ASN A 132 -21.77 16.70 10.34
N VAL A 133 -20.77 16.47 9.50
CA VAL A 133 -20.31 15.15 9.04
C VAL A 133 -19.43 14.47 10.09
N VAL A 134 -18.59 15.21 10.82
CA VAL A 134 -17.67 14.65 11.85
C VAL A 134 -18.41 13.81 12.90
N ALA A 135 -19.62 14.22 13.29
CA ALA A 135 -20.42 13.49 14.28
C ALA A 135 -20.94 12.12 13.79
N LYS A 136 -20.87 11.84 12.49
CA LYS A 136 -21.36 10.61 11.86
C LYS A 136 -20.25 9.63 11.46
N GLU A 137 -18.98 10.06 11.45
CA GLU A 137 -17.85 9.21 11.08
C GLU A 137 -17.36 8.36 12.27
N ALA A 138 -17.15 7.07 12.04
CA ALA A 138 -16.62 6.17 13.05
C ALA A 138 -15.19 6.57 13.44
N GLY A 139 -14.93 6.66 14.75
CA GLY A 139 -13.62 7.08 15.28
C GLY A 139 -13.38 8.60 15.21
N GLY A 140 -14.33 9.41 14.73
CA GLY A 140 -14.20 10.87 14.65
C GLY A 140 -13.17 11.36 13.63
N ILE A 141 -12.78 10.51 12.68
CA ILE A 141 -11.78 10.80 11.65
C ILE A 141 -12.35 10.59 10.24
N THR A 142 -11.89 11.42 9.30
CA THR A 142 -12.24 11.28 7.88
C THR A 142 -11.38 10.22 7.23
N GLN A 143 -12.03 9.19 6.72
CA GLN A 143 -11.41 8.01 6.11
C GLN A 143 -11.75 7.87 4.62
N HIS A 144 -12.53 8.81 4.05
CA HIS A 144 -12.95 8.81 2.66
C HIS A 144 -12.69 10.18 2.03
N ILE A 145 -12.43 10.21 0.72
CA ILE A 145 -12.35 11.48 0.00
C ILE A 145 -13.78 11.95 -0.33
N GLY A 146 -14.10 13.17 0.09
CA GLY A 146 -15.37 13.83 -0.25
C GLY A 146 -15.13 15.02 -1.17
N ALA A 147 -16.02 15.25 -2.12
CA ALA A 147 -16.01 16.45 -2.95
C ALA A 147 -17.37 17.14 -2.91
N TYR A 148 -17.37 18.47 -2.82
CA TYR A 148 -18.58 19.27 -2.73
C TYR A 148 -18.30 20.70 -3.23
N GLN A 149 -19.35 21.45 -3.53
CA GLN A 149 -19.19 22.83 -3.99
C GLN A 149 -20.01 23.78 -3.10
N ILE A 150 -19.36 24.84 -2.64
CA ILE A 150 -20.02 25.95 -1.96
C ILE A 150 -20.06 27.16 -2.89
N VAL A 151 -20.98 28.08 -2.63
CA VAL A 151 -21.05 29.37 -3.34
C VAL A 151 -20.76 30.45 -2.31
N THR A 152 -19.77 31.29 -2.60
CA THR A 152 -19.40 32.44 -1.78
C THR A 152 -19.59 33.72 -2.58
N GLU A 153 -19.78 34.85 -1.92
CA GLU A 153 -19.94 36.16 -2.56
C GLU A 153 -18.65 36.96 -2.41
N LEU A 154 -18.02 37.31 -3.53
CA LEU A 154 -16.85 38.19 -3.57
C LEU A 154 -17.14 39.36 -4.49
N ASP A 155 -16.95 40.59 -4.00
CA ASP A 155 -17.23 41.83 -4.75
C ASP A 155 -18.66 41.92 -5.34
N GLY A 156 -19.64 41.31 -4.68
CA GLY A 156 -21.04 41.29 -5.13
C GLY A 156 -21.34 40.25 -6.21
N VAL A 157 -20.40 39.34 -6.51
CA VAL A 157 -20.54 38.25 -7.47
C VAL A 157 -20.50 36.91 -6.76
N GLU A 158 -21.49 36.07 -7.01
CA GLU A 158 -21.50 34.68 -6.54
C GLU A 158 -20.45 33.87 -7.29
N ARG A 159 -19.46 33.37 -6.55
CA ARG A 159 -18.32 32.57 -7.02
C ARG A 159 -18.40 31.18 -6.38
N PRO A 160 -18.57 30.11 -7.16
CA PRO A 160 -18.46 28.76 -6.64
C PRO A 160 -17.01 28.38 -6.28
N ILE A 161 -16.84 27.56 -5.24
CA ILE A 161 -15.57 26.93 -4.85
C ILE A 161 -15.82 25.45 -4.65
N THR A 162 -15.04 24.60 -5.33
CA THR A 162 -15.12 23.15 -5.16
C THR A 162 -14.08 22.71 -4.15
N PHE A 163 -14.50 22.06 -3.08
CA PHE A 163 -13.60 21.52 -2.06
C PHE A 163 -13.48 20.00 -2.17
N ILE A 164 -12.26 19.52 -2.00
CA ILE A 164 -11.90 18.11 -1.86
C ILE A 164 -11.35 17.90 -0.44
N ASP A 165 -12.05 17.06 0.31
CA ASP A 165 -11.70 16.67 1.66
C ASP A 165 -10.80 15.45 1.63
N THR A 166 -9.56 15.56 2.11
CA THR A 166 -8.60 14.44 2.12
C THR A 166 -8.32 13.94 3.55
N PRO A 167 -8.25 12.61 3.75
CA PRO A 167 -7.85 12.02 5.04
C PRO A 167 -6.48 12.50 5.53
N GLY A 168 -6.38 12.76 6.85
CA GLY A 168 -5.18 13.30 7.49
C GLY A 168 -4.11 12.28 7.88
N HIS A 169 -4.43 11.00 7.92
CA HIS A 169 -3.56 9.98 8.50
C HIS A 169 -2.50 9.51 7.50
N GLU A 170 -1.30 9.22 8.01
CA GLU A 170 -0.16 8.63 7.27
C GLU A 170 -0.51 7.48 6.30
N SER A 171 -1.39 6.54 6.68
CA SER A 171 -1.82 5.44 5.78
C SER A 171 -2.56 5.90 4.52
N PHE A 172 -2.88 7.19 4.40
CA PHE A 172 -3.57 7.78 3.25
C PHE A 172 -2.67 8.75 2.43
N THR A 173 -1.34 8.60 2.47
CA THR A 173 -0.40 9.37 1.65
C THR A 173 -0.79 9.40 0.17
N ALA A 174 -1.12 8.24 -0.42
CA ALA A 174 -1.55 8.15 -1.82
C ALA A 174 -2.81 8.99 -2.11
N MET A 175 -3.74 9.08 -1.16
CA MET A 175 -4.93 9.93 -1.30
C MET A 175 -4.57 11.42 -1.28
N ARG A 176 -3.63 11.85 -0.43
CA ARG A 176 -3.16 13.25 -0.42
C ARG A 176 -2.45 13.61 -1.71
N ALA A 177 -1.56 12.75 -2.20
CA ALA A 177 -0.85 12.96 -3.46
C ALA A 177 -1.83 13.09 -4.64
N ARG A 178 -2.90 12.28 -4.66
CA ARG A 178 -3.98 12.40 -5.65
C ARG A 178 -4.75 13.71 -5.51
N GLY A 179 -5.15 14.08 -4.28
CA GLY A 179 -5.80 15.34 -4.00
C GLY A 179 -5.02 16.52 -4.57
N ALA A 180 -3.73 16.64 -4.22
CA ALA A 180 -2.85 17.72 -4.72
C ALA A 180 -2.79 17.80 -6.24
N LYS A 181 -2.70 16.67 -6.96
CA LYS A 181 -2.62 16.66 -8.43
C LYS A 181 -3.89 17.12 -9.14
N VAL A 182 -5.04 17.00 -8.48
CA VAL A 182 -6.35 17.28 -9.07
C VAL A 182 -6.82 18.71 -8.76
N THR A 183 -6.11 19.41 -7.88
CA THR A 183 -6.54 20.72 -7.37
C THR A 183 -5.73 21.88 -7.90
N ASP A 184 -6.42 23.01 -7.98
CA ASP A 184 -5.85 24.29 -8.35
C ASP A 184 -5.19 24.98 -7.15
N ILE A 185 -5.69 24.74 -5.92
CA ILE A 185 -5.18 25.35 -4.68
C ILE A 185 -5.19 24.32 -3.54
N VAL A 186 -4.19 24.40 -2.66
CA VAL A 186 -4.19 23.64 -1.39
C VAL A 186 -4.39 24.58 -0.20
N VAL A 187 -5.38 24.26 0.64
CA VAL A 187 -5.54 24.89 1.97
C VAL A 187 -4.83 24.03 3.00
N LEU A 188 -3.73 24.54 3.57
CA LEU A 188 -2.97 23.88 4.62
C LEU A 188 -3.51 24.29 5.99
N VAL A 189 -4.14 23.35 6.70
CA VAL A 189 -4.72 23.59 8.03
C VAL A 189 -3.70 23.24 9.11
N VAL A 190 -3.34 24.25 9.90
CA VAL A 190 -2.40 24.11 11.03
C VAL A 190 -3.06 24.60 12.29
N ALA A 191 -3.10 23.77 13.33
CA ALA A 191 -3.70 24.17 14.59
C ALA A 191 -2.77 25.11 15.38
N ALA A 192 -3.32 26.20 15.90
CA ALA A 192 -2.58 27.23 16.62
C ALA A 192 -2.05 26.79 17.99
N ASP A 193 -2.59 25.69 18.55
CA ASP A 193 -2.18 25.07 19.81
C ASP A 193 -1.08 24.02 19.63
N ASP A 194 -1.08 23.29 18.50
CA ASP A 194 -0.16 22.18 18.24
C ASP A 194 1.12 22.62 17.50
N GLY A 195 0.99 23.37 16.41
CA GLY A 195 2.13 23.73 15.56
C GLY A 195 2.28 22.90 14.28
N VAL A 196 3.43 23.03 13.62
CA VAL A 196 3.79 22.23 12.45
C VAL A 196 4.21 20.82 12.90
N MET A 197 3.48 19.81 12.42
CA MET A 197 3.69 18.39 12.71
C MET A 197 4.21 17.63 11.49
N PRO A 198 4.76 16.40 11.63
CA PRO A 198 5.30 15.64 10.49
C PRO A 198 4.34 15.48 9.30
N GLN A 199 3.05 15.22 9.55
CA GLN A 199 2.04 15.10 8.49
C GLN A 199 1.72 16.46 7.82
N THR A 200 1.92 17.57 8.53
CA THR A 200 1.83 18.92 7.92
C THR A 200 2.97 19.13 6.93
N VAL A 201 4.19 18.68 7.28
CA VAL A 201 5.36 18.74 6.39
C VAL A 201 5.16 17.82 5.18
N GLU A 202 4.61 16.63 5.39
CA GLU A 202 4.26 15.71 4.29
C GLU A 202 3.24 16.32 3.34
N ALA A 203 2.15 16.88 3.86
CA ALA A 203 1.15 17.60 3.08
C ALA A 203 1.76 18.76 2.27
N LEU A 204 2.66 19.53 2.91
CA LEU A 204 3.38 20.61 2.25
C LEU A 204 4.24 20.10 1.09
N ASN A 205 4.98 19.01 1.29
CA ASN A 205 5.81 18.40 0.25
C ASN A 205 4.96 17.95 -0.95
N HIS A 206 3.76 17.40 -0.73
CA HIS A 206 2.86 17.04 -1.82
C HIS A 206 2.36 18.25 -2.61
N ALA A 207 1.96 19.32 -1.92
CA ALA A 207 1.51 20.55 -2.56
C ALA A 207 2.64 21.22 -3.37
N GLN A 208 3.85 21.28 -2.81
CA GLN A 208 5.03 21.82 -3.50
C GLN A 208 5.46 20.95 -4.69
N ALA A 209 5.42 19.61 -4.56
CA ALA A 209 5.72 18.70 -5.66
C ALA A 209 4.70 18.79 -6.80
N ALA A 210 3.44 19.09 -6.48
CA ALA A 210 2.39 19.35 -7.46
C ALA A 210 2.43 20.77 -8.04
N GLN A 211 3.31 21.65 -7.52
CA GLN A 211 3.43 23.06 -7.92
C GLN A 211 2.12 23.86 -7.75
N VAL A 212 1.35 23.52 -6.72
CA VAL A 212 0.05 24.12 -6.45
C VAL A 212 0.19 25.26 -5.43
N PRO A 213 -0.42 26.45 -5.66
CA PRO A 213 -0.46 27.53 -4.68
C PRO A 213 -1.06 27.10 -3.34
N ILE A 214 -0.52 27.62 -2.24
CA ILE A 214 -0.90 27.23 -0.88
C ILE A 214 -1.48 28.43 -0.12
N VAL A 215 -2.65 28.22 0.46
CA VAL A 215 -3.27 29.13 1.45
C VAL A 215 -3.19 28.46 2.82
N VAL A 216 -2.71 29.16 3.84
CA VAL A 216 -2.57 28.60 5.19
C VAL A 216 -3.75 29.02 6.06
N ALA A 217 -4.51 28.05 6.56
CA ALA A 217 -5.56 28.26 7.55
C ALA A 217 -5.03 27.90 8.95
N VAL A 218 -4.78 28.92 9.77
CA VAL A 218 -4.36 28.74 11.16
C VAL A 218 -5.59 28.51 12.02
N ASN A 219 -5.89 27.25 12.35
CA ASN A 219 -7.14 26.86 13.01
C ASN A 219 -7.05 26.86 14.54
N LYS A 220 -8.19 26.75 15.22
CA LYS A 220 -8.34 26.69 16.69
C LYS A 220 -7.85 27.96 17.42
N VAL A 221 -8.01 29.13 16.81
CA VAL A 221 -7.64 30.42 17.43
C VAL A 221 -8.50 30.79 18.65
N ASP A 222 -9.60 30.06 18.88
CA ASP A 222 -10.47 30.19 20.04
C ASP A 222 -9.92 29.54 21.32
N LYS A 223 -8.87 28.70 21.24
CA LYS A 223 -8.34 27.99 22.39
C LYS A 223 -7.41 28.86 23.26
N GLU A 224 -7.51 28.67 24.58
CA GLU A 224 -6.54 29.20 25.53
C GLU A 224 -5.15 28.59 25.25
N GLY A 225 -4.19 29.41 24.80
CA GLY A 225 -2.85 28.98 24.39
C GLY A 225 -2.60 28.99 22.88
N ALA A 226 -3.60 29.33 22.06
CA ALA A 226 -3.41 29.52 20.62
C ALA A 226 -2.38 30.61 20.33
N ASN A 227 -1.40 30.31 19.47
CA ASN A 227 -0.39 31.28 19.07
C ASN A 227 -0.18 31.29 17.54
N PRO A 228 -1.00 32.05 16.79
CA PRO A 228 -0.90 32.12 15.34
C PRO A 228 0.42 32.73 14.81
N ALA A 229 1.05 33.61 15.59
CA ALA A 229 2.34 34.20 15.22
C ALA A 229 3.46 33.14 15.20
N LYS A 230 3.43 32.20 16.15
CA LYS A 230 4.35 31.05 16.18
C LYS A 230 4.22 30.19 14.92
N ILE A 231 2.99 29.97 14.43
CA ILE A 231 2.73 29.16 13.23
C ILE A 231 3.33 29.83 11.98
N ARG A 232 3.12 31.13 11.81
CA ARG A 232 3.71 31.94 10.71
C ARG A 232 5.23 31.85 10.71
N GLN A 233 5.85 31.97 11.90
CA GLN A 233 7.29 31.83 12.05
C GLN A 233 7.79 30.43 11.68
N GLN A 234 7.12 29.37 12.17
CA GLN A 234 7.52 27.99 11.88
C GLN A 234 7.43 27.67 10.38
N LEU A 235 6.35 28.09 9.70
CA LEU A 235 6.15 27.81 8.29
C LEU A 235 7.11 28.58 7.36
N THR A 236 7.68 29.69 7.85
CA THR A 236 8.77 30.42 7.14
C THR A 236 10.00 29.53 6.93
N GLU A 237 10.31 28.63 7.88
CA GLU A 237 11.43 27.66 7.74
C GLU A 237 11.21 26.68 6.59
N TYR A 238 9.96 26.48 6.16
CA TYR A 238 9.58 25.59 5.07
C TYR A 238 9.27 26.35 3.77
N GLY A 239 9.64 27.64 3.69
CA GLY A 239 9.49 28.47 2.49
C GLY A 239 8.13 29.13 2.33
N LEU A 240 7.21 28.99 3.28
CA LEU A 240 5.93 29.70 3.28
C LEU A 240 6.05 30.99 4.09
N VAL A 241 6.23 32.10 3.39
CA VAL A 241 6.38 33.44 3.99
C VAL A 241 5.07 34.20 3.88
N ALA A 242 4.58 34.71 5.01
CA ALA A 242 3.33 35.48 5.06
C ALA A 242 3.45 36.82 4.31
N GLU A 243 2.37 37.29 3.70
CA GLU A 243 2.30 38.61 3.03
C GLU A 243 2.72 39.78 3.94
N GLU A 244 2.34 39.73 5.23
CA GLU A 244 2.73 40.73 6.23
C GLU A 244 4.26 40.84 6.42
N TYR A 245 5.00 39.78 6.07
CA TYR A 245 6.46 39.72 6.12
C TYR A 245 7.11 39.92 4.74
N GLY A 246 6.32 40.30 3.73
CA GLY A 246 6.76 40.49 2.35
C GLY A 246 6.84 39.21 1.53
N GLY A 247 6.16 38.14 1.95
CA GLY A 247 6.00 36.90 1.19
C GLY A 247 4.78 36.88 0.29
N GLU A 248 4.50 35.71 -0.31
CA GLU A 248 3.39 35.49 -1.26
C GLU A 248 2.28 34.60 -0.68
N THR A 249 2.50 33.97 0.48
CA THR A 249 1.54 33.04 1.07
C THR A 249 0.51 33.78 1.92
N MET A 250 -0.77 33.59 1.64
CA MET A 250 -1.86 34.09 2.47
C MET A 250 -2.03 33.23 3.73
N PHE A 251 -2.07 33.88 4.90
CA PHE A 251 -2.36 33.25 6.18
C PHE A 251 -3.67 33.79 6.74
N VAL A 252 -4.62 32.91 7.02
CA VAL A 252 -5.92 33.28 7.59
C VAL A 252 -6.11 32.59 8.93
N ASP A 253 -6.41 33.38 9.96
CA ASP A 253 -6.65 32.90 11.31
C ASP A 253 -8.13 32.50 11.46
N VAL A 254 -8.40 31.21 11.68
CA VAL A 254 -9.76 30.65 11.66
C VAL A 254 -10.10 29.89 12.93
N SER A 255 -11.39 29.84 13.25
CA SER A 255 -11.94 28.88 14.20
C SER A 255 -13.13 28.18 13.59
N ALA A 256 -12.96 26.88 13.32
CA ALA A 256 -14.05 26.03 12.86
C ALA A 256 -15.19 25.88 13.90
N THR A 257 -14.92 26.14 15.20
CA THR A 257 -15.93 26.03 16.25
C THR A 257 -16.77 27.29 16.38
N THR A 258 -16.12 28.46 16.45
CA THR A 258 -16.82 29.75 16.59
C THR A 258 -17.24 30.34 15.24
N ARG A 259 -16.81 29.71 14.13
CA ARG A 259 -17.01 30.16 12.75
C ARG A 259 -16.36 31.51 12.44
N GLN A 260 -15.30 31.85 13.18
CA GLN A 260 -14.50 33.04 12.93
C GLN A 260 -13.55 32.83 11.74
N GLY A 261 -13.42 33.82 10.87
CA GLY A 261 -12.45 33.85 9.77
C GLY A 261 -12.80 32.98 8.55
N LEU A 262 -14.01 32.41 8.48
CA LEU A 262 -14.39 31.52 7.37
C LEU A 262 -14.57 32.30 6.06
N GLU A 263 -15.28 33.43 6.09
CA GLU A 263 -15.47 34.30 4.92
C GLU A 263 -14.12 34.87 4.43
N GLU A 264 -13.23 35.22 5.36
CA GLU A 264 -11.86 35.65 5.04
C GLU A 264 -11.05 34.53 4.35
N LEU A 265 -11.24 33.28 4.77
CA LEU A 265 -10.58 32.13 4.15
C LEU A 265 -11.13 31.86 2.73
N GLU A 266 -12.45 31.94 2.54
CA GLU A 266 -13.09 31.81 1.22
C GLU A 266 -12.60 32.90 0.26
N ALA A 267 -12.56 34.15 0.73
CA ALA A 267 -12.03 35.28 -0.03
C ALA A 267 -10.54 35.10 -0.37
N ALA A 268 -9.72 34.68 0.59
CA ALA A 268 -8.29 34.43 0.37
C ALA A 268 -8.03 33.36 -0.70
N VAL A 269 -8.83 32.29 -0.71
CA VAL A 269 -8.77 31.24 -1.73
C VAL A 269 -9.09 31.81 -3.12
N LEU A 270 -10.17 32.58 -3.26
CA LEU A 270 -10.54 33.20 -4.53
C LEU A 270 -9.50 34.21 -5.01
N LEU A 271 -8.98 35.04 -4.11
CA LEU A 271 -7.93 36.01 -4.44
C LEU A 271 -6.64 35.33 -4.88
N THR A 272 -6.26 34.22 -4.23
CA THR A 272 -5.10 33.43 -4.63
C THR A 272 -5.31 32.81 -6.01
N ALA A 273 -6.53 32.31 -6.28
CA ALA A 273 -6.90 31.79 -7.59
C ALA A 273 -6.76 32.87 -8.67
N ASP A 274 -7.38 34.03 -8.47
CA ASP A 274 -7.40 35.11 -9.44
C ASP A 274 -6.02 35.76 -9.66
N ALA A 275 -5.15 35.76 -8.63
CA ALA A 275 -3.82 36.33 -8.72
C ALA A 275 -2.78 35.37 -9.34
N SER A 276 -2.91 34.06 -9.07
CA SER A 276 -1.84 33.10 -9.37
C SER A 276 -2.16 32.18 -10.54
N LEU A 277 -3.44 32.05 -10.92
CA LEU A 277 -3.91 31.02 -11.85
C LEU A 277 -4.84 31.59 -12.91
N ASP A 278 -4.69 31.12 -14.14
CA ASP A 278 -5.66 31.35 -15.21
C ASP A 278 -6.65 30.18 -15.27
N LEU A 279 -7.70 30.25 -14.43
CA LEU A 279 -8.69 29.17 -14.28
C LEU A 279 -9.77 29.28 -15.35
N ARG A 280 -9.47 28.72 -16.52
CA ARG A 280 -10.40 28.60 -17.63
C ARG A 280 -10.59 27.15 -18.07
N ALA A 281 -11.76 26.86 -18.66
CA ALA A 281 -12.04 25.59 -19.31
C ALA A 281 -13.07 25.76 -20.43
N ASN A 282 -12.85 25.06 -21.54
CA ASN A 282 -13.84 24.94 -22.60
C ASN A 282 -14.94 23.94 -22.19
N THR A 283 -16.19 24.40 -22.23
CA THR A 283 -17.40 23.67 -21.83
C THR A 283 -18.01 22.84 -22.96
N GLU A 284 -17.66 23.14 -24.21
CA GLU A 284 -18.21 22.52 -25.43
C GLU A 284 -17.37 21.33 -25.93
N GLN A 285 -16.11 21.20 -25.50
CA GLN A 285 -15.26 20.05 -25.83
C GLN A 285 -15.74 18.75 -25.15
N ASP A 286 -15.17 17.62 -25.59
CA ASP A 286 -15.51 16.31 -25.03
C ASP A 286 -15.23 16.23 -23.51
N PRO A 287 -16.21 15.74 -22.71
CA PRO A 287 -16.05 15.73 -21.26
C PRO A 287 -14.95 14.80 -20.77
N GLN A 288 -14.06 15.36 -19.96
CA GLN A 288 -12.93 14.65 -19.35
C GLN A 288 -12.78 15.04 -17.88
N GLY A 289 -12.19 14.13 -17.11
CA GLY A 289 -11.80 14.43 -15.74
C GLY A 289 -11.26 13.23 -14.99
N VAL A 290 -11.48 13.23 -13.68
CA VAL A 290 -10.87 12.25 -12.78
C VAL A 290 -11.90 11.69 -11.79
N VAL A 291 -11.76 10.41 -11.49
CA VAL A 291 -12.52 9.72 -10.44
C VAL A 291 -11.93 10.11 -9.09
N ILE A 292 -12.74 10.73 -8.24
CA ILE A 292 -12.36 11.05 -6.86
C ILE A 292 -12.49 9.81 -5.97
N GLU A 293 -13.63 9.11 -6.07
CA GLU A 293 -13.90 7.93 -5.25
C GLU A 293 -14.91 6.99 -5.92
N GLY A 294 -14.67 5.68 -5.85
CA GLY A 294 -15.55 4.65 -6.39
C GLY A 294 -16.19 3.83 -5.27
N LYS A 295 -17.50 3.56 -5.33
CA LYS A 295 -18.18 2.70 -4.34
C LYS A 295 -19.28 1.83 -4.95
N LEU A 296 -19.65 0.78 -4.22
CA LEU A 296 -20.79 -0.07 -4.57
C LEU A 296 -22.01 0.32 -3.73
N ASP A 297 -23.02 0.93 -4.35
CA ASP A 297 -24.23 1.40 -3.66
C ASP A 297 -25.37 0.38 -3.73
N LYS A 298 -26.01 0.10 -2.59
CA LYS A 298 -27.12 -0.86 -2.50
C LYS A 298 -28.34 -0.31 -3.27
N GLY A 299 -28.58 -0.88 -4.45
CA GLY A 299 -29.73 -0.57 -5.30
C GLY A 299 -29.40 0.28 -6.53
N ARG A 300 -28.35 1.12 -6.47
CA ARG A 300 -27.85 1.87 -7.64
C ARG A 300 -26.77 1.10 -8.41
N GLY A 301 -26.09 0.15 -7.76
CA GLY A 301 -24.98 -0.60 -8.33
C GLY A 301 -23.66 0.17 -8.19
N PRO A 302 -22.68 -0.06 -9.09
CA PRO A 302 -21.44 0.69 -9.09
C PRO A 302 -21.68 2.18 -9.37
N VAL A 303 -21.14 3.02 -8.48
CA VAL A 303 -21.19 4.48 -8.60
C VAL A 303 -19.81 5.06 -8.37
N ALA A 304 -19.54 6.20 -8.99
CA ALA A 304 -18.28 6.91 -8.84
C ALA A 304 -18.54 8.40 -8.66
N THR A 305 -17.89 9.01 -7.67
CA THR A 305 -17.79 10.46 -7.58
C THR A 305 -16.66 10.90 -8.51
N VAL A 306 -16.97 11.72 -9.49
CA VAL A 306 -16.02 12.24 -10.48
C VAL A 306 -15.95 13.76 -10.38
N LEU A 307 -14.80 14.31 -10.72
CA LEU A 307 -14.59 15.74 -10.91
C LEU A 307 -14.39 16.00 -12.40
N VAL A 308 -15.31 16.75 -13.00
CA VAL A 308 -15.20 17.19 -14.39
C VAL A 308 -14.09 18.24 -14.48
N GLN A 309 -13.09 18.03 -15.32
CA GLN A 309 -12.01 19.01 -15.53
C GLN A 309 -12.27 19.87 -16.77
N ARG A 310 -12.86 19.27 -17.80
CA ARG A 310 -13.08 19.87 -19.12
C ARG A 310 -14.37 19.33 -19.73
N GLY A 311 -14.99 20.11 -20.61
CA GLY A 311 -16.27 19.76 -21.24
C GLY A 311 -17.45 19.72 -20.28
N THR A 312 -18.62 19.32 -20.78
CA THR A 312 -19.86 19.25 -19.99
C THR A 312 -20.40 17.82 -19.96
N LEU A 313 -20.30 17.15 -18.80
CA LEU A 313 -20.79 15.78 -18.63
C LEU A 313 -22.32 15.78 -18.49
N ARG A 314 -23.03 14.99 -19.30
CA ARG A 314 -24.49 14.95 -19.35
C ARG A 314 -25.04 13.56 -19.04
N GLN A 315 -26.31 13.54 -18.61
CA GLN A 315 -27.04 12.28 -18.48
C GLN A 315 -27.24 11.65 -19.86
N GLY A 316 -26.85 10.37 -20.00
CA GLY A 316 -26.95 9.62 -21.24
C GLY A 316 -25.62 9.37 -21.94
N ASP A 317 -24.56 10.07 -21.53
CA ASP A 317 -23.22 9.93 -22.11
C ASP A 317 -22.63 8.54 -21.86
N SER A 318 -21.83 8.06 -22.82
CA SER A 318 -21.05 6.84 -22.68
C SER A 318 -19.72 7.20 -22.06
N ILE A 319 -19.42 6.67 -20.88
CA ILE A 319 -18.24 7.03 -20.10
C ILE A 319 -17.31 5.82 -19.93
N VAL A 320 -16.01 6.07 -20.02
CA VAL A 320 -14.95 5.15 -19.59
C VAL A 320 -14.23 5.79 -18.43
N ALA A 321 -14.09 5.08 -17.31
CA ALA A 321 -13.36 5.52 -16.13
C ALA A 321 -12.40 4.39 -15.72
N GLY A 322 -11.11 4.54 -16.05
CA GLY A 322 -10.14 3.46 -15.87
C GLY A 322 -10.54 2.18 -16.62
N ASP A 323 -10.69 1.07 -15.90
CA ASP A 323 -11.19 -0.22 -16.40
C ASP A 323 -12.71 -0.40 -16.26
N ALA A 324 -13.41 0.59 -15.72
CA ALA A 324 -14.87 0.66 -15.71
C ALA A 324 -15.40 1.40 -16.94
N TYR A 325 -16.57 1.01 -17.41
CA TYR A 325 -17.30 1.73 -18.44
C TYR A 325 -18.79 1.67 -18.18
N GLY A 326 -19.56 2.48 -18.88
CA GLY A 326 -21.02 2.39 -18.84
C GLY A 326 -21.68 3.60 -19.45
N ARG A 327 -23.01 3.63 -19.35
CA ARG A 327 -23.81 4.78 -19.76
C ARG A 327 -24.29 5.52 -18.53
N VAL A 328 -24.13 6.84 -18.50
CA VAL A 328 -24.54 7.69 -17.37
C VAL A 328 -26.07 7.65 -17.24
N ARG A 329 -26.57 6.85 -16.29
CA ARG A 329 -28.01 6.72 -16.01
C ARG A 329 -28.54 7.87 -15.17
N SER A 330 -27.71 8.41 -14.29
CA SER A 330 -28.05 9.56 -13.45
C SER A 330 -26.78 10.26 -12.99
N LEU A 331 -26.84 11.58 -12.95
CA LEU A 331 -25.89 12.43 -12.26
C LEU A 331 -26.52 12.89 -10.96
N LEU A 332 -25.77 12.82 -9.85
CA LEU A 332 -26.23 13.25 -8.53
C LEU A 332 -25.23 14.24 -7.92
N ASP A 333 -25.73 15.32 -7.32
CA ASP A 333 -24.91 16.23 -6.54
C ASP A 333 -24.50 15.62 -5.18
N GLU A 334 -23.70 16.35 -4.41
CA GLU A 334 -23.24 16.01 -3.06
C GLU A 334 -24.38 15.83 -2.03
N HIS A 335 -25.57 16.36 -2.32
CA HIS A 335 -26.77 16.23 -1.50
C HIS A 335 -27.70 15.09 -1.98
N GLY A 336 -27.35 14.42 -3.09
CA GLY A 336 -28.13 13.35 -3.70
C GLY A 336 -29.27 13.82 -4.61
N ASN A 337 -29.33 15.11 -4.95
CA ASN A 337 -30.27 15.65 -5.93
C ASN A 337 -29.80 15.32 -7.35
N LYS A 338 -30.74 15.15 -8.26
CA LYS A 338 -30.43 14.84 -9.66
C LYS A 338 -29.96 16.08 -10.41
N LEU A 339 -28.84 15.95 -11.11
CA LEU A 339 -28.35 16.93 -12.08
C LEU A 339 -28.62 16.44 -13.50
N LYS A 340 -28.82 17.40 -14.43
CA LYS A 340 -28.93 17.10 -15.87
C LYS A 340 -27.57 17.09 -16.54
N GLU A 341 -26.72 18.03 -16.12
CA GLU A 341 -25.37 18.24 -16.63
C GLU A 341 -24.45 18.67 -15.49
N ALA A 342 -23.15 18.44 -15.66
CA ALA A 342 -22.09 18.83 -14.75
C ALA A 342 -21.02 19.57 -15.55
N LEU A 343 -20.82 20.84 -15.20
CA LEU A 343 -19.82 21.73 -15.78
C LEU A 343 -18.41 21.46 -15.23
N PRO A 344 -17.35 22.02 -15.84
CA PRO A 344 -15.99 21.94 -15.31
C PRO A 344 -15.91 22.38 -13.84
N ALA A 345 -15.04 21.72 -13.09
CA ALA A 345 -14.86 21.81 -11.64
C ALA A 345 -16.07 21.41 -10.78
N ARG A 346 -17.21 20.96 -11.34
CA ARG A 346 -18.33 20.45 -10.55
C ARG A 346 -18.10 18.98 -10.17
N PRO A 347 -18.07 18.63 -8.86
CA PRO A 347 -18.06 17.23 -8.46
C PRO A 347 -19.47 16.63 -8.63
N VAL A 348 -19.53 15.41 -9.17
CA VAL A 348 -20.81 14.73 -9.44
C VAL A 348 -20.67 13.23 -9.25
N GLN A 349 -21.70 12.60 -8.68
CA GLN A 349 -21.77 11.15 -8.59
C GLN A 349 -22.45 10.59 -9.84
N VAL A 350 -21.69 9.79 -10.58
CA VAL A 350 -22.11 9.06 -11.78
C VAL A 350 -22.67 7.71 -11.38
N VAL A 351 -23.89 7.44 -11.82
CA VAL A 351 -24.55 6.13 -11.67
C VAL A 351 -24.70 5.49 -13.04
N GLY A 352 -24.30 4.21 -13.17
CA GLY A 352 -24.46 3.46 -14.43
C GLY A 352 -23.22 2.78 -14.97
N LEU A 353 -22.15 2.74 -14.17
CA LEU A 353 -20.95 1.98 -14.48
C LEU A 353 -21.17 0.48 -14.29
N THR A 354 -20.46 -0.34 -15.06
CA THR A 354 -20.50 -1.81 -14.98
C THR A 354 -19.72 -2.35 -13.79
N SER A 355 -18.67 -1.64 -13.37
CA SER A 355 -17.78 -1.96 -12.26
C SER A 355 -17.42 -0.69 -11.49
N VAL A 356 -16.85 -0.85 -10.30
CA VAL A 356 -16.39 0.28 -9.49
C VAL A 356 -15.01 0.69 -10.01
N PRO A 357 -14.83 1.92 -10.54
CA PRO A 357 -13.53 2.41 -10.98
C PRO A 357 -12.63 2.69 -9.77
N ARG A 358 -11.32 2.80 -10.01
CA ARG A 358 -10.36 3.13 -8.95
C ARG A 358 -10.35 4.64 -8.72
N ALA A 359 -10.05 5.02 -7.48
CA ALA A 359 -9.79 6.42 -7.17
C ALA A 359 -8.55 6.90 -7.96
N GLY A 360 -8.63 8.10 -8.53
CA GLY A 360 -7.59 8.67 -9.39
C GLY A 360 -7.60 8.20 -10.85
N ASP A 361 -8.47 7.26 -11.23
CA ASP A 361 -8.61 6.89 -12.64
C ASP A 361 -9.11 8.11 -13.44
N THR A 362 -8.55 8.32 -14.63
CA THR A 362 -9.08 9.30 -15.57
C THR A 362 -10.37 8.77 -16.18
N PHE A 363 -11.31 9.69 -16.42
CA PHE A 363 -12.49 9.40 -17.21
C PHE A 363 -12.56 10.26 -18.47
N LEU A 364 -13.15 9.66 -19.50
CA LEU A 364 -13.48 10.31 -20.75
C LEU A 364 -14.86 9.86 -21.22
N VAL A 365 -15.57 10.77 -21.88
CA VAL A 365 -16.78 10.43 -22.63
C VAL A 365 -16.41 9.99 -24.04
N VAL A 366 -17.15 9.03 -24.57
CA VAL A 366 -17.00 8.53 -25.94
C VAL A 366 -18.36 8.46 -26.62
N GLU A 367 -18.36 8.54 -27.95
CA GLU A 367 -19.60 8.54 -28.74
C GLU A 367 -20.40 7.23 -28.59
N GLU A 368 -19.71 6.08 -28.62
CA GLU A 368 -20.34 4.76 -28.63
C GLU A 368 -20.01 3.91 -27.39
N ASP A 369 -21.02 3.27 -26.81
CA ASP A 369 -20.90 2.27 -25.73
C ASP A 369 -19.89 1.15 -26.09
N ARG A 370 -19.78 0.80 -27.37
CA ARG A 370 -18.86 -0.24 -27.86
C ARG A 370 -17.40 0.19 -27.74
N THR A 371 -17.10 1.42 -28.11
CA THR A 371 -15.76 2.02 -27.96
C THR A 371 -15.39 2.06 -26.48
N ALA A 372 -16.33 2.47 -25.63
CA ALA A 372 -16.12 2.54 -24.19
C ALA A 372 -15.67 1.19 -23.61
N ARG A 373 -16.37 0.12 -23.99
CA ARG A 373 -16.05 -1.24 -23.60
C ARG A 373 -14.68 -1.70 -24.10
N GLN A 374 -14.33 -1.40 -25.35
CA GLN A 374 -13.06 -1.83 -25.92
C GLN A 374 -11.85 -1.18 -25.24
N ILE A 375 -11.96 0.10 -24.87
CA ILE A 375 -10.93 0.81 -24.12
C ILE A 375 -10.77 0.19 -22.73
N ALA A 376 -11.87 0.00 -22.01
CA ALA A 376 -11.87 -0.61 -20.67
C ALA A 376 -11.31 -2.04 -20.67
N ASP A 377 -11.75 -2.90 -21.60
CA ASP A 377 -11.29 -4.29 -21.71
C ASP A 377 -9.76 -4.35 -22.00
N ARG A 378 -9.24 -3.43 -22.82
CA ARG A 378 -7.79 -3.31 -23.10
C ARG A 378 -7.03 -2.81 -21.87
N ARG A 379 -7.52 -1.79 -21.16
CA ARG A 379 -6.93 -1.32 -19.89
C ARG A 379 -6.89 -2.43 -18.84
N GLN A 380 -7.98 -3.18 -18.69
CA GLN A 380 -8.06 -4.31 -17.77
C GLN A 380 -7.06 -5.43 -18.13
N ALA A 381 -6.91 -5.75 -19.42
CA ALA A 381 -5.92 -6.71 -19.87
C ALA A 381 -4.49 -6.26 -19.55
N ARG A 382 -4.15 -4.97 -19.78
CA ARG A 382 -2.84 -4.39 -19.44
C ARG A 382 -2.54 -4.48 -17.95
N ILE A 383 -3.48 -4.07 -17.10
CA ILE A 383 -3.32 -4.12 -15.63
C ILE A 383 -3.05 -5.55 -15.17
N ARG A 384 -3.80 -6.54 -15.67
CA ARG A 384 -3.59 -7.95 -15.33
C ARG A 384 -2.22 -8.47 -15.78
N ASN A 385 -1.79 -8.12 -16.98
CA ASN A 385 -0.48 -8.53 -17.50
C ASN A 385 0.66 -7.92 -16.67
N ALA A 386 0.55 -6.65 -16.29
CA ALA A 386 1.51 -5.99 -15.42
C ALA A 386 1.58 -6.64 -14.02
N GLN A 387 0.43 -6.94 -13.42
CA GLN A 387 0.35 -7.64 -12.12
C GLN A 387 0.97 -9.04 -12.17
N ASN A 388 0.71 -9.79 -13.25
CA ASN A 388 1.31 -11.12 -13.45
C ASN A 388 2.82 -11.06 -13.63
N ALA A 389 3.34 -10.01 -14.26
CA ALA A 389 4.77 -9.79 -14.40
C ALA A 389 5.44 -9.40 -13.06
N SER A 390 4.80 -8.55 -12.25
CA SER A 390 5.34 -8.11 -10.96
C SER A 390 5.27 -9.17 -9.87
N ALA A 391 4.27 -10.06 -9.90
CA ALA A 391 4.13 -11.14 -8.92
C ALA A 391 5.16 -12.27 -9.10
N ARG A 392 5.92 -12.26 -10.20
CA ARG A 392 6.96 -13.27 -10.45
C ARG A 392 8.25 -12.93 -9.71
N LYS A 393 8.56 -13.74 -8.69
CA LYS A 393 9.93 -13.88 -8.21
C LYS A 393 10.77 -14.56 -9.30
N ARG A 394 11.97 -14.04 -9.57
CA ARG A 394 12.99 -14.78 -10.31
C ARG A 394 13.26 -16.05 -9.52
N ILE A 395 13.04 -17.22 -10.11
CA ILE A 395 13.39 -18.49 -9.49
C ILE A 395 14.52 -19.06 -10.34
N SER A 396 15.75 -18.85 -9.89
CA SER A 396 16.90 -19.58 -10.42
C SER A 396 16.89 -21.02 -9.89
N LEU A 397 17.70 -21.90 -10.49
CA LEU A 397 17.87 -23.27 -9.97
C LEU A 397 18.50 -23.29 -8.56
N GLU A 398 19.28 -22.28 -8.19
CA GLU A 398 19.85 -22.11 -6.84
C GLU A 398 18.78 -21.66 -5.84
N ASP A 399 17.80 -20.87 -6.28
CA ASP A 399 16.66 -20.44 -5.47
C ASP A 399 15.62 -21.54 -5.24
N LEU A 400 15.66 -22.65 -5.99
CA LEU A 400 14.73 -23.75 -5.80
C LEU A 400 14.89 -24.40 -4.42
N ASP A 401 16.12 -24.51 -3.92
CA ASP A 401 16.43 -25.01 -2.57
C ASP A 401 16.04 -24.00 -1.49
N ALA A 402 16.10 -22.70 -1.78
CA ALA A 402 15.65 -21.64 -0.88
C ALA A 402 14.11 -21.52 -0.85
N ALA A 403 13.43 -21.71 -1.98
CA ALA A 403 11.97 -21.75 -2.11
C ALA A 403 11.36 -23.01 -1.46
N LEU A 404 12.17 -24.04 -1.24
CA LEU A 404 11.81 -25.22 -0.44
C LEU A 404 11.93 -24.98 1.08
N LYS A 405 12.48 -23.86 1.54
CA LYS A 405 12.33 -23.46 2.95
C LYS A 405 10.87 -23.08 3.20
N GLU A 406 10.28 -23.61 4.27
CA GLU A 406 8.93 -23.25 4.74
C GLU A 406 8.85 -21.76 5.11
N SER A 407 8.65 -20.88 4.13
CA SER A 407 8.17 -19.52 4.39
C SER A 407 6.69 -19.60 4.74
N ARG A 408 6.31 -19.03 5.88
CA ARG A 408 4.91 -18.96 6.29
C ARG A 408 4.27 -17.76 5.62
N GLU A 409 3.23 -18.00 4.83
CA GLU A 409 2.49 -16.94 4.15
C GLU A 409 1.19 -16.66 4.90
N LEU A 410 0.92 -15.40 5.22
CA LEU A 410 -0.39 -14.95 5.68
C LEU A 410 -1.13 -14.37 4.49
N ASN A 411 -2.16 -15.09 4.05
CA ASN A 411 -2.98 -14.69 2.93
C ASN A 411 -4.20 -13.89 3.40
N LEU A 412 -4.49 -12.78 2.72
CA LEU A 412 -5.59 -11.87 3.05
C LEU A 412 -6.52 -11.65 1.86
N ILE A 413 -7.82 -11.54 2.16
CA ILE A 413 -8.83 -10.96 1.27
C ILE A 413 -9.32 -9.67 1.90
N ILE A 414 -9.29 -8.57 1.16
CA ILE A 414 -9.71 -7.25 1.64
C ILE A 414 -11.01 -6.83 0.93
N LYS A 415 -12.06 -6.59 1.70
CA LYS A 415 -13.32 -6.03 1.20
C LYS A 415 -13.59 -4.70 1.91
N GLY A 416 -13.87 -3.65 1.16
CA GLY A 416 -14.15 -2.33 1.71
C GLY A 416 -15.40 -1.70 1.11
N ASP A 417 -15.88 -0.62 1.72
CA ASP A 417 -17.06 0.12 1.27
C ASP A 417 -16.80 0.97 0.02
N ASN A 418 -15.57 1.43 -0.16
CA ASN A 418 -15.10 2.17 -1.33
C ASN A 418 -13.69 1.77 -1.79
N SER A 419 -13.33 2.15 -3.01
CA SER A 419 -12.08 1.75 -3.63
C SER A 419 -10.87 2.37 -2.94
N GLY A 420 -10.97 3.62 -2.52
CA GLY A 420 -9.89 4.34 -1.86
C GLY A 420 -9.45 3.69 -0.55
N THR A 421 -10.39 3.29 0.31
CA THR A 421 -10.04 2.66 1.61
C THR A 421 -9.42 1.29 1.44
N VAL A 422 -9.89 0.49 0.47
CA VAL A 422 -9.31 -0.83 0.16
C VAL A 422 -7.85 -0.68 -0.24
N GLU A 423 -7.54 0.28 -1.12
CA GLU A 423 -6.17 0.56 -1.56
C GLU A 423 -5.29 1.07 -0.43
N ALA A 424 -5.79 2.00 0.39
CA ALA A 424 -5.04 2.53 1.53
C ALA A 424 -4.75 1.47 2.59
N LEU A 425 -5.72 0.60 2.89
CA LEU A 425 -5.53 -0.51 3.82
C LEU A 425 -4.51 -1.51 3.28
N GLU A 426 -4.59 -1.87 2.00
CA GLU A 426 -3.59 -2.73 1.36
C GLU A 426 -2.18 -2.13 1.42
N GLU A 427 -2.02 -0.87 1.04
CA GLU A 427 -0.71 -0.20 1.09
C GLU A 427 -0.16 -0.14 2.52
N ALA A 428 -1.01 0.16 3.50
CA ALA A 428 -0.61 0.20 4.90
C ALA A 428 -0.20 -1.18 5.43
N LEU A 429 -0.92 -2.24 5.05
CA LEU A 429 -0.57 -3.62 5.41
C LEU A 429 0.74 -4.06 4.75
N MET A 430 0.99 -3.67 3.50
CA MET A 430 2.24 -3.99 2.78
C MET A 430 3.47 -3.26 3.34
N LYS A 431 3.29 -2.17 4.09
CA LYS A 431 4.36 -1.44 4.79
C LYS A 431 4.72 -2.04 6.15
N ILE A 432 3.94 -2.99 6.67
CA ILE A 432 4.27 -3.67 7.92
C ILE A 432 5.61 -4.38 7.73
N GLU A 433 6.58 -4.09 8.59
CA GLU A 433 7.85 -4.79 8.59
C GLU A 433 7.64 -6.22 9.09
N VAL A 434 7.84 -7.18 8.19
CA VAL A 434 7.71 -8.61 8.49
C VAL A 434 9.11 -9.23 8.52
N SER A 435 9.35 -10.17 9.44
CA SER A 435 10.60 -10.94 9.47
C SER A 435 10.76 -11.77 8.19
N ASP A 436 12.00 -12.05 7.77
CA ASP A 436 12.32 -12.82 6.55
C ASP A 436 11.61 -14.18 6.40
N ASP A 437 11.20 -14.80 7.51
CA ASP A 437 10.52 -16.10 7.56
C ASP A 437 9.00 -16.04 7.31
N LEU A 438 8.43 -14.83 7.25
CA LEU A 438 7.00 -14.57 7.10
C LEU A 438 6.77 -13.66 5.88
N SER A 439 5.69 -13.93 5.14
CA SER A 439 5.26 -13.03 4.06
C SER A 439 3.77 -12.72 4.16
N LEU A 440 3.41 -11.48 3.87
CA LEU A 440 2.03 -11.04 3.79
C LEU A 440 1.62 -10.95 2.33
N ARG A 441 0.48 -11.55 1.97
CA ARG A 441 -0.01 -11.54 0.60
C ARG A 441 -1.50 -11.24 0.53
N VAL A 442 -1.87 -10.23 -0.25
CA VAL A 442 -3.27 -9.95 -0.56
C VAL A 442 -3.66 -10.74 -1.82
N ILE A 443 -4.53 -11.74 -1.66
CA ILE A 443 -4.98 -12.60 -2.77
C ILE A 443 -6.05 -11.90 -3.59
N HIS A 444 -7.00 -11.27 -2.91
CA HIS A 444 -8.10 -10.59 -3.56
C HIS A 444 -8.47 -9.33 -2.80
N ARG A 445 -8.85 -8.31 -3.56
CA ARG A 445 -9.39 -7.06 -3.05
C ARG A 445 -10.66 -6.71 -3.81
N GLY A 446 -11.65 -6.18 -3.13
CA GLY A 446 -12.92 -5.83 -3.75
C GLY A 446 -13.72 -4.78 -2.98
N VAL A 447 -14.59 -4.09 -3.69
CA VAL A 447 -15.50 -3.09 -3.12
C VAL A 447 -16.90 -3.70 -2.94
N GLY A 448 -17.51 -3.44 -1.78
CA GLY A 448 -18.83 -3.94 -1.40
C GLY A 448 -18.79 -5.02 -0.32
N GLY A 449 -19.98 -5.51 0.04
CA GLY A 449 -20.16 -6.57 1.04
C GLY A 449 -19.40 -7.86 0.70
N ILE A 450 -19.10 -8.64 1.74
CA ILE A 450 -18.43 -9.93 1.59
C ILE A 450 -19.42 -10.92 0.97
N THR A 451 -19.05 -11.51 -0.16
CA THR A 451 -19.87 -12.41 -0.96
C THR A 451 -19.54 -13.87 -0.69
N LYS A 452 -20.41 -14.79 -1.13
CA LYS A 452 -20.15 -16.23 -1.06
C LYS A 452 -18.84 -16.61 -1.78
N SER A 453 -18.56 -16.01 -2.93
CA SER A 453 -17.35 -16.28 -3.69
C SER A 453 -16.08 -15.86 -2.96
N ASP A 454 -16.14 -14.81 -2.14
CA ASP A 454 -14.99 -14.42 -1.29
C ASP A 454 -14.74 -15.48 -0.21
N ILE A 455 -15.80 -16.05 0.38
CA ILE A 455 -15.71 -17.14 1.35
C ILE A 455 -15.24 -18.44 0.69
N ASP A 456 -15.77 -18.78 -0.49
CA ASP A 456 -15.35 -19.96 -1.25
C ASP A 456 -13.86 -19.88 -1.62
N LEU A 457 -13.35 -18.68 -1.94
CA LEU A 457 -11.92 -18.45 -2.18
C LEU A 457 -11.09 -18.65 -0.90
N ALA A 458 -11.61 -18.17 0.24
CA ALA A 458 -10.98 -18.34 1.54
C ALA A 458 -11.02 -19.77 2.09
N LEU A 459 -11.76 -20.68 1.46
CA LEU A 459 -11.75 -22.12 1.81
C LEU A 459 -10.66 -22.90 1.08
N ALA A 460 -10.20 -22.39 -0.08
CA ALA A 460 -9.21 -23.06 -0.88
C ALA A 460 -7.79 -22.90 -0.30
N ASP A 461 -7.55 -21.78 0.36
CA ASP A 461 -6.27 -21.38 0.97
C ASP A 461 -6.53 -20.99 2.44
N ASP A 462 -5.53 -21.04 3.34
CA ASP A 462 -5.65 -20.52 4.71
C ASP A 462 -5.65 -18.98 4.69
N VAL A 463 -6.81 -18.38 4.39
CA VAL A 463 -6.97 -16.93 4.14
C VAL A 463 -7.85 -16.28 5.19
N ILE A 464 -7.43 -15.12 5.68
CA ILE A 464 -8.25 -14.26 6.54
C ILE A 464 -9.01 -13.25 5.67
N VAL A 465 -10.32 -13.12 5.90
CA VAL A 465 -11.16 -12.15 5.20
C VAL A 465 -11.35 -10.90 6.08
N LEU A 466 -10.89 -9.75 5.59
CA LEU A 466 -11.01 -8.46 6.25
C LEU A 466 -12.13 -7.63 5.60
N GLY A 467 -13.14 -7.28 6.38
CA GLY A 467 -14.22 -6.38 5.98
C GLY A 467 -14.06 -4.99 6.61
N PHE A 468 -13.77 -3.98 5.80
CA PHE A 468 -13.66 -2.59 6.21
C PHE A 468 -14.96 -1.81 5.91
N ASN A 469 -15.69 -1.38 6.94
CA ASN A 469 -17.02 -0.77 6.84
C ASN A 469 -18.06 -1.58 6.06
N VAL A 470 -17.79 -2.87 5.83
CA VAL A 470 -18.66 -3.81 5.13
C VAL A 470 -18.87 -5.06 5.97
N ARG A 471 -19.96 -5.77 5.71
CA ARG A 471 -20.28 -7.04 6.37
C ARG A 471 -20.61 -8.13 5.36
N ALA A 472 -20.43 -9.38 5.78
CA ALA A 472 -21.06 -10.51 5.11
C ALA A 472 -22.57 -10.52 5.43
N GLU A 473 -23.40 -10.86 4.45
CA GLU A 473 -24.85 -10.96 4.62
C GLU A 473 -25.38 -12.30 4.05
N GLY A 474 -26.43 -12.85 4.69
CA GLY A 474 -27.15 -14.03 4.22
C GLY A 474 -26.27 -15.28 4.11
N GLN A 475 -26.23 -15.87 2.92
CA GLN A 475 -25.53 -17.14 2.66
C GLN A 475 -24.02 -17.07 2.93
N ALA A 476 -23.40 -15.89 2.77
CA ALA A 476 -21.96 -15.72 3.03
C ALA A 476 -21.63 -15.92 4.52
N THR A 477 -22.46 -15.38 5.42
CA THR A 477 -22.29 -15.53 6.87
C THR A 477 -22.55 -16.97 7.32
N GLU A 478 -23.58 -17.61 6.79
CA GLU A 478 -23.89 -19.02 7.10
C GLU A 478 -22.76 -19.94 6.66
N LEU A 479 -22.20 -19.70 5.47
CA LEU A 479 -21.07 -20.46 4.95
C LEU A 479 -19.80 -20.26 5.79
N ALA A 480 -19.45 -19.00 6.09
CA ALA A 480 -18.28 -18.68 6.89
C ALA A 480 -18.33 -19.36 8.28
N ASN A 481 -19.49 -19.30 8.96
CA ASN A 481 -19.66 -19.93 10.27
C ASN A 481 -19.63 -21.46 10.21
N ARG A 482 -20.18 -22.05 9.15
CA ARG A 482 -20.24 -23.51 9.00
C ARG A 482 -18.87 -24.12 8.73
N GLU A 483 -18.08 -23.45 7.89
CA GLU A 483 -16.76 -23.94 7.47
C GLU A 483 -15.62 -23.39 8.34
N GLY A 484 -15.90 -22.42 9.21
CA GLY A 484 -14.93 -21.86 10.16
C GLY A 484 -13.96 -20.84 9.56
N VAL A 485 -14.36 -20.13 8.51
CA VAL A 485 -13.54 -19.07 7.88
C VAL A 485 -13.43 -17.86 8.82
N ASP A 486 -12.20 -17.39 9.06
CA ASP A 486 -11.95 -16.20 9.89
C ASP A 486 -12.31 -14.92 9.11
N VAL A 487 -13.42 -14.30 9.51
CA VAL A 487 -13.91 -13.04 8.93
C VAL A 487 -13.88 -11.96 10.01
N ARG A 488 -13.04 -10.94 9.81
CA ARG A 488 -12.87 -9.83 10.75
C ARG A 488 -13.44 -8.54 10.19
N TYR A 489 -14.06 -7.75 11.04
CA TYR A 489 -14.75 -6.52 10.64
C TYR A 489 -14.15 -5.31 11.34
N TYR A 490 -13.80 -4.29 10.57
CA TYR A 490 -13.18 -3.07 11.05
C TYR A 490 -13.94 -1.85 10.56
N SER A 491 -13.91 -0.79 11.37
CA SER A 491 -14.39 0.54 10.98
C SER A 491 -13.31 1.61 11.12
N VAL A 492 -12.15 1.24 11.67
CA VAL A 492 -10.99 2.12 11.89
C VAL A 492 -9.76 1.40 11.37
N ILE A 493 -9.02 2.04 10.47
CA ILE A 493 -7.91 1.40 9.73
C ILE A 493 -6.80 0.89 10.66
N TYR A 494 -6.49 1.62 11.75
CA TYR A 494 -5.47 1.24 12.74
C TYR A 494 -5.77 -0.09 13.42
N GLN A 495 -7.04 -0.33 13.78
CA GLN A 495 -7.43 -1.58 14.44
C GLN A 495 -7.16 -2.78 13.54
N ALA A 496 -7.38 -2.63 12.23
CA ALA A 496 -7.07 -3.67 11.25
C ALA A 496 -5.56 -3.91 11.16
N ILE A 497 -4.76 -2.84 11.08
CA ILE A 497 -3.30 -2.92 10.98
C ILE A 497 -2.70 -3.57 12.24
N GLU A 498 -3.05 -3.07 13.43
CA GLU A 498 -2.53 -3.57 14.72
C GLU A 498 -2.85 -5.05 14.94
N GLU A 499 -4.06 -5.48 14.57
CA GLU A 499 -4.47 -6.86 14.76
C GLU A 499 -3.79 -7.82 13.78
N ILE A 500 -3.56 -7.39 12.53
CA ILE A 500 -2.77 -8.16 11.57
C ILE A 500 -1.30 -8.22 11.97
N GLU A 501 -0.74 -7.12 12.47
CA GLU A 501 0.62 -7.10 13.01
C GLU A 501 0.75 -8.05 14.22
N ALA A 502 -0.23 -8.05 15.12
CA ALA A 502 -0.28 -8.98 16.24
C ALA A 502 -0.41 -10.44 15.79
N ALA A 503 -1.21 -10.72 14.75
CA ALA A 503 -1.33 -12.04 14.15
C ALA A 503 0.01 -12.52 13.57
N LEU A 504 0.71 -11.66 12.82
CA LEU A 504 2.04 -11.96 12.28
C LEU A 504 3.05 -12.24 13.38
N LYS A 505 3.07 -11.44 14.46
CA LYS A 505 3.92 -11.70 15.64
C LYS A 505 3.61 -13.04 16.29
N GLY A 506 2.33 -13.42 16.38
CA GLY A 506 1.90 -14.72 16.91
C GLY A 506 2.32 -15.93 16.05
N MET A 507 2.59 -15.73 14.76
CA MET A 507 3.03 -16.79 13.85
C MET A 507 4.55 -17.06 13.91
N LEU A 508 5.32 -16.24 14.63
CA LEU A 508 6.76 -16.41 14.79
C LEU A 508 7.09 -17.64 15.65
N LYS A 509 8.13 -18.39 15.27
CA LYS A 509 8.68 -19.46 16.12
C LYS A 509 9.38 -18.82 17.33
N PRO A 510 9.22 -19.37 18.54
CA PRO A 510 9.97 -18.89 19.71
C PRO A 510 11.48 -19.07 19.47
N GLU A 511 12.27 -18.06 19.82
CA GLU A 511 13.74 -18.20 19.85
C GLU A 511 14.15 -18.91 21.13
N TYR A 512 15.14 -19.80 21.02
CA TYR A 512 15.71 -20.48 22.18
C TYR A 512 17.07 -19.86 22.49
N GLU A 513 17.27 -19.40 23.73
CA GLU A 513 18.56 -18.94 24.23
C GLU A 513 19.22 -20.07 25.04
N GLU A 514 20.52 -20.31 24.78
CA GLU A 514 21.32 -21.21 25.62
C GLU A 514 21.62 -20.53 26.96
N VAL A 515 20.94 -20.97 28.01
CA VAL A 515 21.22 -20.54 29.39
C VAL A 515 22.15 -21.56 30.02
N GLN A 516 23.38 -21.13 30.32
CA GLN A 516 24.35 -21.97 31.02
C GLN A 516 23.88 -22.29 32.44
N LEU A 517 23.84 -23.59 32.79
CA LEU A 517 23.41 -24.07 34.10
C LEU A 517 24.58 -24.27 35.07
N GLY A 518 25.69 -24.86 34.58
CA GLY A 518 26.86 -25.13 35.42
C GLY A 518 28.02 -25.79 34.69
N ARG A 519 29.20 -25.76 35.32
CA ARG A 519 30.45 -26.34 34.82
C ARG A 519 31.01 -27.33 35.83
N ALA A 520 31.39 -28.50 35.35
CA ALA A 520 32.01 -29.55 36.15
C ALA A 520 33.32 -30.00 35.51
N GLU A 521 34.37 -30.14 36.31
CA GLU A 521 35.69 -30.58 35.86
C GLU A 521 35.86 -32.07 36.16
N VAL A 522 36.23 -32.85 35.15
CA VAL A 522 36.45 -34.29 35.26
C VAL A 522 37.76 -34.55 35.99
N ARG A 523 37.69 -35.27 37.11
CA ARG A 523 38.87 -35.68 37.88
C ARG A 523 39.31 -37.09 37.53
N GLU A 524 38.36 -38.00 37.45
CA GLU A 524 38.61 -39.41 37.16
C GLU A 524 37.50 -39.98 36.29
N VAL A 525 37.80 -41.02 35.51
CA VAL A 525 36.83 -41.67 34.63
C VAL A 525 36.62 -43.10 35.09
N PHE A 526 35.38 -43.44 35.42
CA PHE A 526 34.99 -44.76 35.90
C PHE A 526 34.23 -45.51 34.82
N ARG A 527 34.54 -46.80 34.63
CA ARG A 527 33.79 -47.64 33.71
C ARG A 527 32.71 -48.41 34.47
N VAL A 528 31.45 -48.10 34.21
CA VAL A 528 30.30 -48.73 34.88
C VAL A 528 29.60 -49.72 33.93
N PRO A 529 29.40 -50.99 34.33
CA PRO A 529 28.67 -51.97 33.52
C PRO A 529 27.25 -51.48 33.18
N LYS A 530 26.83 -51.61 31.91
CA LYS A 530 25.53 -51.17 31.34
C LYS A 530 25.33 -49.66 31.11
N ILE A 531 26.12 -48.77 31.73
CA ILE A 531 25.97 -47.31 31.60
C ILE A 531 27.08 -46.68 30.74
N GLY A 532 28.26 -47.29 30.68
CA GLY A 532 29.39 -46.78 29.89
C GLY A 532 30.43 -46.07 30.77
N ASN A 533 31.20 -45.15 30.16
CA ASN A 533 32.16 -44.32 30.89
C ASN A 533 31.43 -43.20 31.65
N VAL A 534 31.65 -43.13 32.96
CA VAL A 534 31.09 -42.11 33.86
C VAL A 534 32.23 -41.20 34.32
N ALA A 535 32.05 -39.91 34.13
CA ALA A 535 32.98 -38.88 34.59
C ALA A 535 32.77 -38.63 36.08
N GLY A 536 33.76 -38.95 36.91
CA GLY A 536 33.84 -38.47 38.28
C GLY A 536 34.29 -37.01 38.26
N SER A 537 33.36 -36.09 38.49
CA SER A 537 33.56 -34.67 38.28
C SER A 537 33.30 -33.86 39.55
N LEU A 538 34.01 -32.74 39.69
CA LEU A 538 33.74 -31.72 40.70
C LEU A 538 33.00 -30.55 40.04
N VAL A 539 31.84 -30.16 40.59
CA VAL A 539 31.11 -28.99 40.10
C VAL A 539 31.84 -27.72 40.53
N ARG A 540 32.34 -26.95 39.56
CA ARG A 540 33.14 -25.73 39.77
C ARG A 540 32.29 -24.47 39.84
N SER A 541 31.19 -24.43 39.10
CA SER A 541 30.27 -23.31 39.12
C SER A 541 28.87 -23.76 38.71
N GLY A 542 27.85 -23.13 39.28
CA GLY A 542 26.45 -23.40 38.94
C GLY A 542 25.95 -24.76 39.44
N THR A 543 24.97 -25.33 38.73
CA THR A 543 24.33 -26.59 39.12
C THR A 543 24.20 -27.51 37.91
N ILE A 544 24.63 -28.76 38.07
CA ILE A 544 24.47 -29.80 37.06
C ILE A 544 23.12 -30.48 37.27
N VAL A 545 22.25 -30.44 36.27
CA VAL A 545 20.90 -31.03 36.32
C VAL A 545 20.83 -32.22 35.40
N ARG A 546 20.20 -33.31 35.85
CA ARG A 546 19.97 -34.50 35.03
C ARG A 546 19.06 -34.17 33.84
N ASN A 547 19.31 -34.76 32.67
CA ASN A 547 18.64 -34.50 31.38
C ASN A 547 18.90 -33.12 30.75
N SER A 548 19.77 -32.29 31.34
CA SER A 548 20.22 -31.06 30.68
C SER A 548 21.11 -31.37 29.48
N LYS A 549 21.21 -30.40 28.56
CA LYS A 549 22.18 -30.46 27.46
C LYS A 549 23.58 -30.17 28.01
N ALA A 550 24.58 -30.77 27.41
CA ALA A 550 25.96 -30.66 27.82
C ALA A 550 26.90 -30.55 26.63
N ARG A 551 28.02 -29.86 26.83
CA ARG A 551 29.17 -29.85 25.92
C ARG A 551 30.44 -30.17 26.69
N LEU A 552 31.31 -30.92 26.06
CA LEU A 552 32.61 -31.32 26.60
C LEU A 552 33.70 -30.44 26.00
N ILE A 553 34.49 -29.81 26.86
CA ILE A 553 35.55 -28.89 26.51
C ILE A 553 36.87 -29.48 26.99
N ARG A 554 37.87 -29.57 26.10
CA ARG A 554 39.22 -30.05 26.38
C ARG A 554 40.22 -29.00 25.89
N ASP A 555 41.14 -28.57 26.75
CA ASP A 555 42.14 -27.55 26.42
C ASP A 555 41.56 -26.25 25.81
N GLY A 556 40.33 -25.90 26.21
CA GLY A 556 39.60 -24.73 25.71
C GLY A 556 38.87 -24.92 24.37
N ALA A 557 38.96 -26.09 23.73
CA ALA A 557 38.22 -26.42 22.52
C ALA A 557 37.02 -27.34 22.80
N VAL A 558 35.90 -27.13 22.10
CA VAL A 558 34.71 -28.00 22.20
C VAL A 558 35.01 -29.31 21.46
N VAL A 559 35.07 -30.41 22.21
CA VAL A 559 35.34 -31.76 21.66
C VAL A 559 34.05 -32.45 21.24
N ALA A 560 32.97 -32.21 21.99
CA ALA A 560 31.67 -32.74 21.70
C ALA A 560 30.61 -31.75 22.19
N ASP A 561 29.62 -31.49 21.34
CA ASP A 561 28.53 -30.56 21.62
C ASP A 561 27.18 -31.30 21.59
N ASN A 562 26.17 -30.69 22.20
CA ASN A 562 24.79 -31.20 22.22
C ASN A 562 24.61 -32.60 22.85
N LEU A 563 25.48 -32.95 23.81
CA LEU A 563 25.35 -34.16 24.62
C LEU A 563 24.20 -34.01 25.63
N SER A 564 23.77 -35.12 26.24
CA SER A 564 22.78 -35.13 27.32
C SER A 564 23.35 -35.77 28.57
N VAL A 565 22.99 -35.21 29.74
CA VAL A 565 23.33 -35.80 31.04
C VAL A 565 22.33 -36.92 31.37
N ASP A 566 22.57 -38.11 30.84
CA ASP A 566 21.66 -39.26 30.97
C ASP A 566 21.61 -39.82 32.40
N SER A 567 22.75 -39.79 33.09
CA SER A 567 22.87 -40.24 34.47
C SER A 567 23.66 -39.25 35.30
N LEU A 568 23.12 -38.91 36.47
CA LEU A 568 23.77 -38.07 37.47
C LEU A 568 23.66 -38.76 38.82
N ARG A 569 24.81 -39.06 39.43
CA ARG A 569 24.88 -39.79 40.71
C ARG A 569 25.80 -39.10 41.68
N ARG A 570 25.46 -39.17 42.97
CA ARG A 570 26.36 -38.78 44.05
C ARG A 570 26.62 -40.01 44.90
N PHE A 571 27.85 -40.48 44.92
CA PHE A 571 28.23 -41.77 45.51
C PHE A 571 27.41 -42.93 44.94
N LYS A 572 26.43 -43.44 45.69
CA LYS A 572 25.56 -44.56 45.28
C LYS A 572 24.14 -44.15 44.94
N ASP A 573 23.79 -42.89 45.16
CA ASP A 573 22.42 -42.38 45.02
C ASP A 573 22.25 -41.62 43.69
N ASP A 574 21.13 -41.85 43.02
CA ASP A 574 20.71 -41.07 41.85
C ASP A 574 20.32 -39.66 42.29
N ALA A 575 20.90 -38.64 41.63
CA ALA A 575 20.68 -37.24 41.95
C ALA A 575 19.98 -36.54 40.78
N THR A 576 19.02 -35.66 41.10
CA THR A 576 18.34 -34.82 40.10
C THR A 576 19.16 -33.59 39.78
N GLU A 577 19.82 -33.00 40.79
CA GLU A 577 20.70 -31.84 40.65
C GLU A 577 21.93 -32.00 41.57
N VAL A 578 23.07 -31.45 41.15
CA VAL A 578 24.28 -31.36 41.97
C VAL A 578 24.83 -29.94 41.90
N ARG A 579 24.97 -29.31 43.06
CA ARG A 579 25.39 -27.92 43.21
C ARG A 579 26.91 -27.78 43.29
N GLU A 580 27.38 -26.55 43.08
CA GLU A 580 28.78 -26.15 43.22
C GLU A 580 29.45 -26.67 44.50
N GLY A 581 30.71 -27.09 44.37
CA GLY A 581 31.54 -27.58 45.47
C GLY A 581 31.34 -29.06 45.82
N TYR A 582 30.35 -29.74 45.21
CA TYR A 582 30.11 -31.17 45.42
C TYR A 582 30.66 -32.02 44.28
N GLU A 583 31.13 -33.22 44.63
CA GLU A 583 31.55 -34.25 43.68
C GLU A 583 30.36 -35.09 43.22
N CYS A 584 30.34 -35.44 41.93
CA CYS A 584 29.32 -36.28 41.32
C CYS A 584 29.87 -37.12 40.16
N GLY A 585 29.15 -38.19 39.85
CA GLY A 585 29.34 -38.98 38.63
C GLY A 585 28.37 -38.51 37.55
N ILE A 586 28.90 -38.07 36.41
CA ILE A 586 28.14 -37.59 35.26
C ILE A 586 28.33 -38.59 34.11
N GLY A 587 27.24 -39.13 33.59
CA GLY A 587 27.24 -39.98 32.38
C GLY A 587 26.68 -39.21 31.19
N LEU A 588 27.46 -39.10 30.11
CA LEU A 588 27.13 -38.36 28.89
C LEU A 588 26.53 -39.27 27.79
N GLY A 589 25.71 -40.22 28.20
CA GLY A 589 24.98 -41.13 27.30
C GLY A 589 25.88 -41.96 26.39
N SER A 590 25.78 -41.72 25.07
CA SER A 590 26.51 -42.46 24.04
C SER A 590 27.97 -42.04 23.87
N PHE A 591 28.38 -40.91 24.47
CA PHE A 591 29.73 -40.39 24.33
C PHE A 591 30.68 -40.99 25.37
N ASN A 592 31.73 -41.66 24.89
CA ASN A 592 32.64 -42.44 25.75
C ASN A 592 34.10 -41.91 25.80
N ASP A 593 34.50 -40.94 24.95
CA ASP A 593 35.86 -40.36 24.95
C ASP A 593 36.01 -39.25 26.00
N ILE A 594 35.82 -39.60 27.27
CA ILE A 594 35.99 -38.68 28.40
C ILE A 594 37.39 -38.89 28.98
N LYS A 595 38.13 -37.80 29.22
CA LYS A 595 39.46 -37.81 29.82
C LYS A 595 39.49 -37.00 31.12
N PRO A 596 40.42 -37.31 32.04
CA PRO A 596 40.72 -36.41 33.16
C PRO A 596 41.06 -35.01 32.65
N GLU A 597 40.71 -33.98 33.42
CA GLU A 597 40.87 -32.54 33.11
C GLU A 597 39.90 -31.98 32.05
N ASP A 598 39.04 -32.80 31.45
CA ASP A 598 37.95 -32.29 30.61
C ASP A 598 36.96 -31.45 31.44
N VAL A 599 36.35 -30.45 30.83
CA VAL A 599 35.30 -29.61 31.43
C VAL A 599 33.96 -29.93 30.78
N ILE A 600 33.00 -30.37 31.57
CA ILE A 600 31.61 -30.57 31.16
C ILE A 600 30.84 -29.30 31.50
N GLU A 601 30.33 -28.64 30.48
CA GLU A 601 29.48 -27.47 30.60
C GLU A 601 28.04 -27.85 30.26
N THR A 602 27.11 -27.57 31.17
CA THR A 602 25.68 -27.86 30.98
C THR A 602 24.90 -26.59 30.70
N PHE A 603 23.92 -26.70 29.81
CA PHE A 603 23.04 -25.62 29.40
C PHE A 603 21.62 -26.12 29.17
N GLU A 604 20.67 -25.20 29.25
CA GLU A 604 19.27 -25.42 28.92
C GLU A 604 18.86 -24.46 27.82
N LEU A 605 18.08 -24.94 26.86
CA LEU A 605 17.43 -24.10 25.86
C LEU A 605 16.18 -23.53 26.49
N ARG A 606 16.18 -22.23 26.80
CA ARG A 606 14.99 -21.53 27.29
C ARG A 606 14.36 -20.71 26.20
N GLU A 607 13.03 -20.76 26.12
CA GLU A 607 12.27 -19.90 25.24
C GLU A 607 12.48 -18.45 25.66
N LYS A 608 13.01 -17.66 24.73
CA LYS A 608 13.12 -16.22 24.84
C LYS A 608 11.92 -15.62 24.11
N PRO A 609 10.99 -14.96 24.81
CA PRO A 609 10.00 -14.13 24.16
C PRO A 609 10.73 -13.03 23.39
N ARG A 610 10.50 -12.92 22.08
CA ARG A 610 10.96 -11.75 21.33
C ARG A 610 10.17 -10.53 21.79
N PRO A 611 10.82 -9.35 21.96
CA PRO A 611 10.15 -8.10 22.32
C PRO A 611 9.19 -7.61 21.25
#